data_AF-A0AAE6WWG4-F1
#
_entry.id   AF-A0AAE6WWG4-F1
#
_cell.length_a   1.000
_cell.length_b   1.000
_cell.length_c   1.000
_cell.angle_alpha   90.00
_cell.angle_beta   90.00
_cell.angle_gamma   90.00
#
_symmetry.space_group_name_H-M   'P 1'
#
loop_
_entity.id
_entity.type
_entity.pdbx_description
1 polymer ?
#
loop_
_entity_poly.entity_id
_entity_poly.type
_entity_poly.pdbx_seq_one_letter_code
_entity_poly.pdbx_strand_id
1 'polypeptide(L)'
;MDIQTKKFAVLIDADNSSINAIASVLEEVAKYGIASVKRVYGDWSSETLKNWRDVLLPHAITPVQQFAYTKGKDATDMILIIDAMDLLYAGALDGFCIVSSDSDFTPLASRIRENGLTVYGFGKKATPEAFKKACDKFIYIENLLVDSEIKNNEDSEETDLTDKKVSDISKTSGQKTISAQKEIQLPEGMDRATLNLIYKAVKDNADENGWANLSMVGQYISAVKPDFDSRNYGRAKLSGLIKTLNLFETKIEMSQMFLRKIKKQSA
;
A
#
# COMPACT_ATOMS: atom_id res chain seq x y z
N MET A 1 19.57 -10.62 15.00
CA MET A 1 18.16 -11.03 15.10
C MET A 1 17.58 -10.94 13.72
N ASP A 2 17.22 -12.07 13.12
CA ASP A 2 16.47 -12.06 11.86
C ASP A 2 15.11 -11.40 12.15
N ILE A 3 14.85 -10.27 11.49
CA ILE A 3 13.54 -9.63 11.55
C ILE A 3 12.61 -10.52 10.73
N GLN A 4 11.98 -11.48 11.38
CA GLN A 4 11.00 -12.34 10.73
C GLN A 4 9.80 -11.48 10.33
N THR A 5 9.53 -11.41 9.03
CA THR A 5 8.41 -10.64 8.51
C THR A 5 7.09 -11.27 8.97
N LYS A 6 6.25 -10.48 9.63
CA LYS A 6 4.94 -10.92 10.11
C LYS A 6 4.03 -11.28 8.93
N LYS A 7 3.20 -12.30 9.12
CA LYS A 7 2.22 -12.80 8.14
C LYS A 7 0.82 -12.45 8.60
N PHE A 8 0.07 -11.75 7.76
CA PHE A 8 -1.30 -11.34 8.03
C PHE A 8 -2.30 -12.02 7.10
N ALA A 9 -3.48 -12.35 7.63
CA ALA A 9 -4.66 -12.59 6.82
C ALA A 9 -5.45 -11.30 6.63
N VAL A 10 -5.64 -10.88 5.39
CA VAL A 10 -6.48 -9.73 5.01
C VAL A 10 -7.85 -10.27 4.58
N LEU A 11 -8.85 -10.03 5.42
CA LEU A 11 -10.21 -10.49 5.26
C LEU A 11 -11.11 -9.29 4.96
N ILE A 12 -11.66 -9.25 3.75
CA ILE A 12 -12.38 -8.10 3.22
C ILE A 12 -13.85 -8.43 3.10
N ASP A 13 -14.68 -7.68 3.80
CA ASP A 13 -16.12 -7.69 3.63
C ASP A 13 -16.48 -6.79 2.44
N ALA A 14 -16.87 -7.39 1.31
CA ALA A 14 -17.15 -6.66 0.08
C ALA A 14 -18.43 -5.83 0.14
N ASP A 15 -19.38 -6.22 1.01
CA ASP A 15 -20.68 -5.56 1.13
C ASP A 15 -20.55 -4.25 1.92
N ASN A 16 -19.58 -4.17 2.86
CA ASN A 16 -19.32 -2.98 3.66
C ASN A 16 -18.05 -2.18 3.28
N SER A 17 -17.29 -2.63 2.28
CA SER A 17 -16.03 -1.99 1.86
C SER A 17 -16.09 -1.37 0.47
N SER A 18 -15.24 -0.37 0.23
CA SER A 18 -15.10 0.26 -1.07
C SER A 18 -13.97 -0.38 -1.88
N ILE A 19 -14.23 -0.68 -3.15
CA ILE A 19 -13.24 -1.19 -4.13
C ILE A 19 -12.01 -0.27 -4.18
N ASN A 20 -12.22 1.04 -4.15
CA ASN A 20 -11.16 2.05 -4.28
C ASN A 20 -10.18 2.03 -3.11
N ALA A 21 -10.57 1.47 -1.95
CA ALA A 21 -9.72 1.44 -0.77
C ALA A 21 -8.73 0.26 -0.75
N ILE A 22 -8.96 -0.79 -1.56
CA ILE A 22 -8.27 -2.07 -1.40
C ILE A 22 -6.77 -1.96 -1.66
N ALA A 23 -6.35 -1.23 -2.69
CA ALA A 23 -4.93 -1.00 -2.97
C ALA A 23 -4.25 -0.33 -1.77
N SER A 24 -4.83 0.77 -1.27
CA SER A 24 -4.29 1.51 -0.13
C SER A 24 -4.29 0.70 1.17
N VAL A 25 -5.28 -0.18 1.37
CA VAL A 25 -5.31 -1.11 2.50
C VAL A 25 -4.14 -2.09 2.42
N LEU A 26 -3.90 -2.71 1.27
CA LEU A 26 -2.79 -3.67 1.11
C LEU A 26 -1.42 -2.99 1.28
N GLU A 27 -1.28 -1.77 0.79
CA GLU A 27 -0.08 -0.95 1.00
C GLU A 27 0.11 -0.55 2.46
N GLU A 28 -0.97 -0.30 3.21
CA GLU A 28 -0.90 -0.05 4.65
C GLU A 28 -0.49 -1.33 5.40
N VAL A 29 -1.04 -2.49 5.02
CA VAL A 29 -0.64 -3.80 5.59
C VAL A 29 0.85 -4.07 5.35
N ALA A 30 1.38 -3.70 4.18
CA ALA A 30 2.80 -3.86 3.82
C ALA A 30 3.78 -3.13 4.75
N LYS A 31 3.31 -2.13 5.52
CA LYS A 31 4.12 -1.46 6.55
C LYS A 31 4.36 -2.33 7.77
N TYR A 32 3.47 -3.28 8.05
CA TYR A 32 3.50 -4.12 9.24
C TYR A 32 3.97 -5.55 8.95
N GLY A 33 3.78 -6.03 7.70
CA GLY A 33 4.17 -7.37 7.29
C GLY A 33 3.64 -7.74 5.90
N ILE A 34 3.54 -9.04 5.63
CA ILE A 34 3.09 -9.57 4.34
C ILE A 34 1.65 -10.05 4.45
N ALA A 35 0.80 -9.63 3.51
CA ALA A 35 -0.54 -10.17 3.32
C ALA A 35 -0.48 -11.60 2.73
N SER A 36 -0.32 -12.60 3.61
CA SER A 36 -0.13 -14.01 3.26
C SER A 36 -1.43 -14.68 2.83
N VAL A 37 -2.55 -14.27 3.42
CA VAL A 37 -3.90 -14.65 2.97
C VAL A 37 -4.62 -13.37 2.58
N LYS A 38 -5.25 -13.36 1.41
CA LYS A 38 -6.06 -12.23 0.91
C LYS A 38 -7.38 -12.79 0.41
N ARG A 39 -8.43 -12.61 1.19
CA ARG A 39 -9.77 -13.10 0.88
C ARG A 39 -10.76 -11.97 0.93
N VAL A 40 -11.69 -11.99 -0.01
CA VAL A 40 -12.82 -11.07 -0.04
C VAL A 40 -14.11 -11.88 -0.07
N TYR A 41 -15.07 -11.49 0.74
CA TYR A 41 -16.31 -12.23 0.98
C TYR A 41 -17.48 -11.41 0.46
N GLY A 42 -18.38 -12.07 -0.26
CA GLY A 42 -19.59 -11.44 -0.77
C GLY A 42 -20.36 -12.37 -1.69
N ASP A 43 -21.52 -11.88 -2.14
CA ASP A 43 -22.29 -12.55 -3.18
C ASP A 43 -21.86 -12.07 -4.57
N TRP A 44 -20.94 -12.79 -5.22
CA TRP A 44 -20.42 -12.46 -6.56
C TRP A 44 -21.46 -12.65 -7.68
N SER A 45 -22.65 -13.17 -7.37
CA SER A 45 -23.80 -13.14 -8.27
C SER A 45 -24.52 -11.78 -8.26
N SER A 46 -24.27 -10.95 -7.24
CA SER A 46 -24.84 -9.61 -7.12
C SER A 46 -24.27 -8.64 -8.16
N GLU A 47 -25.13 -7.78 -8.69
CA GLU A 47 -24.71 -6.72 -9.61
C GLU A 47 -23.83 -5.65 -8.94
N THR A 48 -24.01 -5.43 -7.63
CA THR A 48 -23.26 -4.44 -6.86
C THR A 48 -21.77 -4.77 -6.80
N LEU A 49 -21.40 -6.05 -6.87
CA LEU A 49 -20.02 -6.51 -6.73
C LEU A 49 -19.33 -6.76 -8.08
N LYS A 50 -19.98 -6.50 -9.23
CA LYS A 50 -19.43 -6.81 -10.56
C LYS A 50 -18.05 -6.18 -10.82
N ASN A 51 -17.84 -4.96 -10.32
CA ASN A 51 -16.61 -4.18 -10.56
C ASN A 51 -15.42 -4.60 -9.69
N TRP A 52 -15.63 -5.45 -8.69
CA TRP A 52 -14.53 -5.91 -7.83
C TRP A 52 -13.52 -6.76 -8.58
N ARG A 53 -13.95 -7.49 -9.62
CA ARG A 53 -13.09 -8.41 -10.40
C ARG A 53 -11.81 -7.74 -10.89
N ASP A 54 -11.90 -6.49 -11.30
CA ASP A 54 -10.79 -5.71 -11.84
C ASP A 54 -9.72 -5.41 -10.78
N VAL A 55 -10.09 -5.42 -9.49
CA VAL A 55 -9.18 -5.22 -8.35
C VAL A 55 -8.71 -6.54 -7.75
N LEU A 56 -9.48 -7.63 -7.85
CA LEU A 56 -9.08 -8.91 -7.26
C LEU A 56 -7.87 -9.52 -7.97
N LEU A 57 -7.89 -9.53 -9.30
CA LEU A 57 -6.86 -10.21 -10.10
C LEU A 57 -5.47 -9.55 -9.94
N PRO A 58 -5.31 -8.22 -10.06
CA PRO A 58 -4.00 -7.58 -9.93
C PRO A 58 -3.39 -7.76 -8.54
N HIS A 59 -4.23 -7.89 -7.51
CA HIS A 59 -3.79 -8.02 -6.13
C HIS A 59 -3.77 -9.48 -5.64
N ALA A 60 -4.02 -10.47 -6.50
CA ALA A 60 -4.11 -11.89 -6.15
C ALA A 60 -5.01 -12.14 -4.92
N ILE A 61 -6.19 -11.52 -4.90
CA ILE A 61 -7.20 -11.68 -3.85
C ILE A 61 -8.14 -12.81 -4.25
N THR A 62 -8.39 -13.75 -3.35
CA THR A 62 -9.31 -14.87 -3.58
C THR A 62 -10.75 -14.46 -3.23
N PRO A 63 -11.70 -14.50 -4.19
CA PRO A 63 -13.11 -14.33 -3.89
C PRO A 63 -13.69 -15.55 -3.20
N VAL A 64 -14.37 -15.34 -2.08
CA VAL A 64 -15.17 -16.35 -1.38
C VAL A 64 -16.65 -16.04 -1.64
N GLN A 65 -17.32 -16.94 -2.35
CA GLN A 65 -18.74 -16.81 -2.70
C GLN A 65 -19.62 -17.22 -1.52
N GLN A 66 -20.58 -16.37 -1.18
CA GLN A 66 -21.69 -16.72 -0.30
C GLN A 66 -22.99 -16.19 -0.88
N PHE A 67 -23.92 -17.07 -1.21
CA PHE A 67 -25.24 -16.67 -1.69
C PHE A 67 -26.06 -16.04 -0.57
N ALA A 68 -26.74 -14.93 -0.87
CA ALA A 68 -27.74 -14.37 0.02
C ALA A 68 -29.04 -15.20 -0.06
N TYR A 69 -29.26 -16.09 0.91
CA TYR A 69 -30.51 -16.88 0.99
C TYR A 69 -31.75 -16.01 1.23
N THR A 70 -31.54 -14.84 1.86
CA THR A 70 -32.57 -13.84 2.15
C THR A 70 -31.91 -12.47 2.16
N LYS A 71 -32.53 -11.47 1.53
CA LYS A 71 -32.00 -10.10 1.49
C LYS A 71 -31.87 -9.52 2.91
N GLY A 72 -30.71 -8.93 3.21
CA GLY A 72 -30.44 -8.26 4.48
C GLY A 72 -30.13 -9.22 5.64
N LYS A 73 -29.57 -10.41 5.36
CA LYS A 73 -28.99 -11.28 6.39
C LYS A 73 -27.48 -11.40 6.22
N ASP A 74 -26.82 -11.62 7.34
CA ASP A 74 -25.37 -11.55 7.54
C ASP A 74 -24.66 -12.86 7.13
N ALA A 75 -25.10 -13.46 6.02
CA ALA A 75 -24.55 -14.73 5.53
C ALA A 75 -23.07 -14.58 5.13
N THR A 76 -22.74 -13.46 4.47
CA THR A 76 -21.37 -13.08 4.13
C THR A 76 -20.50 -12.97 5.40
N ASP A 77 -21.04 -12.36 6.45
CA ASP A 77 -20.30 -12.15 7.69
C ASP A 77 -20.05 -13.46 8.43
N MET A 78 -21.05 -14.35 8.46
CA MET A 78 -20.89 -15.69 9.03
C MET A 78 -19.79 -16.49 8.34
N ILE A 79 -19.72 -16.50 7.00
CA ILE A 79 -18.66 -17.24 6.30
C ILE A 79 -17.28 -16.61 6.53
N LEU A 80 -17.20 -15.28 6.61
CA LEU A 80 -15.96 -14.58 6.93
C LEU A 80 -15.48 -14.96 8.33
N ILE A 81 -16.36 -14.95 9.32
CA ILE A 81 -16.04 -15.33 10.70
C ILE A 81 -15.59 -16.79 10.78
N ILE A 82 -16.28 -17.72 10.11
CA ILE A 82 -15.91 -19.15 10.09
C ILE A 82 -14.49 -19.29 9.52
N ASP A 83 -14.23 -18.70 8.36
CA ASP A 83 -12.94 -18.82 7.69
C ASP A 83 -11.82 -18.12 8.48
N ALA A 84 -12.13 -17.01 9.16
CA ALA A 84 -11.20 -16.36 10.09
C ALA A 84 -10.81 -17.27 11.27
N MET A 85 -11.78 -18.00 11.83
CA MET A 85 -11.52 -18.96 12.92
C MET A 85 -10.71 -20.17 12.43
N ASP A 86 -10.99 -20.67 11.22
CA ASP A 86 -10.21 -21.78 10.64
C ASP A 86 -8.75 -21.34 10.40
N LEU A 87 -8.54 -20.14 9.87
CA LEU A 87 -7.20 -19.55 9.71
C LEU A 87 -6.49 -19.32 11.05
N LEU A 88 -7.23 -18.91 12.09
CA LEU A 88 -6.71 -18.69 13.44
C LEU A 88 -6.16 -19.99 14.03
N TYR A 89 -6.94 -21.07 13.97
CA TYR A 89 -6.54 -22.36 14.54
C TYR A 89 -5.57 -23.16 13.66
N ALA A 90 -5.42 -22.81 12.38
CA ALA A 90 -4.35 -23.36 11.54
C ALA A 90 -2.94 -22.93 12.02
N GLY A 91 -2.82 -21.83 12.77
CA GLY A 91 -1.59 -21.45 13.46
C GLY A 91 -0.43 -20.96 12.59
N ALA A 92 -0.71 -20.52 11.35
CA ALA A 92 0.31 -20.12 10.37
C ALA A 92 0.52 -18.59 10.25
N LEU A 93 -0.25 -17.80 10.98
CA LEU A 93 -0.36 -16.34 10.84
C LEU A 93 0.02 -15.63 12.14
N ASP A 94 0.53 -14.40 12.02
CA ASP A 94 0.91 -13.53 13.13
C ASP A 94 -0.18 -12.49 13.46
N GLY A 95 -1.18 -12.35 12.58
CA GLY A 95 -2.27 -11.40 12.77
C GLY A 95 -3.32 -11.40 11.66
N PHE A 96 -4.34 -10.58 11.86
CA PHE A 96 -5.50 -10.43 11.00
C PHE A 96 -5.76 -8.96 10.70
N CYS A 97 -6.15 -8.69 9.46
CA CYS A 97 -6.65 -7.41 8.98
C CYS A 97 -8.11 -7.59 8.61
N ILE A 98 -9.02 -6.98 9.38
CA ILE A 98 -10.46 -7.04 9.14
C ILE A 98 -10.86 -5.74 8.44
N VAL A 99 -11.29 -5.84 7.18
CA VAL A 99 -11.69 -4.69 6.37
C VAL A 99 -13.22 -4.67 6.31
N SER A 100 -13.82 -3.94 7.24
CA SER A 100 -15.26 -3.70 7.33
C SER A 100 -15.55 -2.49 8.24
N SER A 101 -16.72 -1.88 8.05
CA SER A 101 -17.24 -0.87 8.99
C SER A 101 -18.31 -1.43 9.93
N ASP A 102 -18.63 -2.72 9.82
CA ASP A 102 -19.63 -3.39 10.65
C ASP A 102 -19.10 -3.70 12.06
N SER A 103 -19.90 -3.37 13.07
CA SER A 103 -19.58 -3.68 14.46
C SER A 103 -19.75 -5.14 14.83
N ASP A 104 -20.42 -5.95 14.01
CA ASP A 104 -20.66 -7.37 14.32
C ASP A 104 -19.37 -8.20 14.29
N PHE A 105 -18.28 -7.66 13.73
CA PHE A 105 -16.92 -8.23 13.82
C PHE A 105 -16.21 -7.96 15.16
N THR A 106 -16.81 -7.22 16.09
CA THR A 106 -16.23 -6.93 17.42
C THR A 106 -15.84 -8.20 18.21
N PRO A 107 -16.69 -9.25 18.29
CA PRO A 107 -16.33 -10.49 18.97
C PRO A 107 -15.19 -11.24 18.26
N LEU A 108 -15.15 -11.23 16.92
CA LEU A 108 -14.07 -11.83 16.14
C LEU A 108 -12.72 -11.17 16.46
N ALA A 109 -12.67 -9.84 16.42
CA ALA A 109 -11.46 -9.08 16.76
C ALA A 109 -10.97 -9.38 18.18
N SER A 110 -11.89 -9.40 19.15
CA SER A 110 -11.59 -9.75 20.54
C SER A 110 -11.03 -11.16 20.66
N ARG A 111 -11.66 -12.13 19.98
CA ARG A 111 -11.25 -13.53 20.00
C ARG A 111 -9.87 -13.76 19.41
N ILE A 112 -9.52 -13.08 18.32
CA ILE A 112 -8.18 -13.17 17.71
C ILE A 112 -7.12 -12.63 18.68
N ARG A 113 -7.40 -11.51 19.37
CA ARG A 113 -6.49 -10.92 20.36
C ARG A 113 -6.35 -11.76 21.62
N GLU A 114 -7.41 -12.41 22.07
CA GLU A 114 -7.36 -13.39 23.16
C GLU A 114 -6.39 -14.55 22.85
N ASN A 115 -6.19 -14.88 21.57
CA ASN A 115 -5.22 -15.88 21.12
C ASN A 115 -3.81 -15.30 20.90
N GLY A 116 -3.58 -14.04 21.26
CA GLY A 116 -2.26 -13.39 21.20
C GLY A 116 -1.83 -12.91 19.82
N LEU A 117 -2.72 -12.93 18.83
CA LEU A 117 -2.45 -12.45 17.47
C LEU A 117 -2.83 -10.97 17.32
N THR A 118 -2.11 -10.27 16.44
CA THR A 118 -2.36 -8.84 16.19
C THR A 118 -3.62 -8.65 15.33
N VAL A 119 -4.48 -7.70 15.67
CA VAL A 119 -5.66 -7.34 14.89
C VAL A 119 -5.60 -5.89 14.42
N TYR A 120 -5.66 -5.70 13.11
CA TYR A 120 -5.83 -4.40 12.46
C TYR A 120 -7.23 -4.29 11.86
N GLY A 121 -8.01 -3.33 12.34
CA GLY A 121 -9.31 -2.99 11.76
C GLY A 121 -9.15 -1.91 10.69
N PHE A 122 -9.86 -2.04 9.58
CA PHE A 122 -9.93 -1.05 8.52
C PHE A 122 -11.40 -0.71 8.25
N GLY A 123 -11.77 0.55 8.46
CA GLY A 123 -13.15 0.97 8.26
C GLY A 123 -13.30 2.48 8.20
N LYS A 124 -14.55 2.95 8.05
CA LYS A 124 -14.87 4.38 7.98
C LYS A 124 -14.74 5.04 9.35
N LYS A 125 -14.62 6.36 9.38
CA LYS A 125 -14.63 7.12 10.64
C LYS A 125 -15.91 6.91 11.44
N ALA A 126 -17.03 6.69 10.75
CA ALA A 126 -18.34 6.41 11.32
C ALA A 126 -18.48 5.02 11.97
N THR A 127 -17.49 4.12 11.83
CA THR A 127 -17.51 2.79 12.45
C THR A 127 -17.73 2.89 13.98
N PRO A 128 -18.54 2.03 14.60
CA PRO A 128 -18.79 2.06 16.03
C PRO A 128 -17.53 1.89 16.89
N GLU A 129 -17.47 2.60 18.01
CA GLU A 129 -16.30 2.62 18.91
C GLU A 129 -15.97 1.24 19.51
N ALA A 130 -16.99 0.39 19.69
CA ALA A 130 -16.82 -0.97 20.18
C ALA A 130 -15.86 -1.79 19.29
N PHE A 131 -16.06 -1.75 17.97
CA PHE A 131 -15.20 -2.47 17.03
C PHE A 131 -13.80 -1.87 16.95
N LYS A 132 -13.70 -0.54 16.96
CA LYS A 132 -12.40 0.16 16.97
C LYS A 132 -11.54 -0.25 18.16
N LYS A 133 -12.13 -0.29 19.36
CA LYS A 133 -11.44 -0.66 20.61
C LYS A 133 -11.16 -2.15 20.74
N ALA A 134 -11.87 -2.99 19.98
CA ALA A 134 -11.60 -4.41 19.94
C ALA A 134 -10.34 -4.75 19.14
N CYS A 135 -9.88 -3.87 18.24
CA CYS A 135 -8.64 -4.04 17.47
C CYS A 135 -7.39 -3.54 18.26
N ASP A 136 -6.20 -3.99 17.88
CA ASP A 136 -4.94 -3.40 18.40
C ASP A 136 -4.64 -2.06 17.73
N LYS A 137 -5.01 -1.92 16.45
CA LYS A 137 -5.00 -0.66 15.73
C LYS A 137 -6.21 -0.59 14.79
N PHE A 138 -6.84 0.57 14.72
CA PHE A 138 -7.91 0.85 13.76
C PHE A 138 -7.44 1.92 12.77
N ILE A 139 -7.49 1.61 11.48
CA ILE A 139 -7.07 2.46 10.38
C ILE A 139 -8.32 2.97 9.65
N TYR A 140 -8.42 4.29 9.53
CA TYR A 140 -9.50 4.93 8.80
C TYR A 140 -9.25 4.90 7.29
N ILE A 141 -10.20 4.36 6.53
CA ILE A 141 -10.11 4.30 5.06
C ILE A 141 -9.97 5.70 4.47
N GLU A 142 -10.65 6.69 5.03
CA GLU A 142 -10.59 8.08 4.57
C GLU A 142 -9.17 8.63 4.63
N ASN A 143 -8.39 8.29 5.67
CA ASN A 143 -7.00 8.72 5.78
C ASN A 143 -6.13 8.09 4.69
N LEU A 144 -6.38 6.81 4.35
CA LEU A 144 -5.64 6.11 3.31
C LEU A 144 -5.91 6.69 1.91
N LEU A 145 -7.16 7.09 1.66
CA LEU A 145 -7.56 7.72 0.40
C LEU A 145 -7.00 9.14 0.29
N VAL A 146 -7.11 9.95 1.36
CA VAL A 146 -6.51 11.29 1.40
C VAL A 146 -4.99 11.22 1.24
N ASP A 147 -4.33 10.28 1.92
CA ASP A 147 -2.89 10.06 1.74
C ASP A 147 -2.56 9.71 0.28
N SER A 148 -3.38 8.90 -0.39
CA SER A 148 -3.18 8.57 -1.80
C SER A 148 -3.41 9.78 -2.72
N GLU A 149 -4.41 10.62 -2.44
CA GLU A 149 -4.73 11.82 -3.22
C GLU A 149 -3.69 12.92 -3.01
N ILE A 150 -3.29 13.20 -1.77
CA ILE A 150 -2.20 14.14 -1.46
C ILE A 150 -0.91 13.66 -2.10
N LYS A 151 -0.59 12.35 -2.05
CA LYS A 151 0.60 11.80 -2.71
C LYS A 151 0.53 11.99 -4.23
N ASN A 152 -0.63 11.73 -4.86
CA ASN A 152 -0.80 11.95 -6.29
C ASN A 152 -0.70 13.45 -6.68
N ASN A 153 -1.10 14.36 -5.80
CA ASN A 153 -1.04 15.81 -6.02
C ASN A 153 0.35 16.42 -5.74
N GLU A 154 1.07 15.94 -4.72
CA GLU A 154 2.48 16.29 -4.46
C GLU A 154 3.37 15.86 -5.66
N ASP A 155 3.06 14.70 -6.25
CA ASP A 155 3.76 14.20 -7.43
C ASP A 155 3.40 14.97 -8.71
N SER A 156 2.17 15.50 -8.83
CA SER A 156 1.76 16.29 -10.00
C SER A 156 2.19 17.76 -9.91
N GLU A 157 2.21 18.40 -8.75
CA GLU A 157 2.77 19.75 -8.56
C GLU A 157 4.30 19.82 -8.75
N GLU A 158 5.05 18.73 -8.46
CA GLU A 158 6.48 18.63 -8.81
C GLU A 158 6.71 18.41 -10.33
N THR A 159 5.66 18.06 -11.10
CA THR A 159 5.71 17.94 -12.59
C THR A 159 5.07 19.11 -13.35
N ASP A 160 4.20 19.92 -12.73
CA ASP A 160 3.47 21.00 -13.42
C ASP A 160 4.21 22.36 -13.47
N LEU A 161 5.38 22.48 -12.83
CA LEU A 161 6.28 23.63 -13.02
C LEU A 161 7.20 23.50 -14.25
N THR A 162 7.08 22.42 -15.04
CA THR A 162 7.84 22.23 -16.29
C THR A 162 7.02 22.35 -17.58
N ASP A 163 5.69 22.45 -17.53
CA ASP A 163 4.85 22.34 -18.75
C ASP A 163 4.05 23.59 -19.15
N LYS A 164 4.30 24.77 -18.57
CA LYS A 164 3.64 26.02 -19.01
C LYS A 164 4.60 27.17 -19.31
N LYS A 165 5.41 27.04 -20.37
CA LYS A 165 5.81 28.19 -21.21
C LYS A 165 6.49 27.82 -22.55
N VAL A 166 5.87 26.99 -23.39
CA VAL A 166 6.19 27.01 -24.84
C VAL A 166 4.94 26.77 -25.69
N SER A 167 4.09 27.78 -25.76
CA SER A 167 3.25 28.02 -26.94
C SER A 167 3.04 29.52 -27.09
N ASP A 168 4.03 30.21 -27.65
CA ASP A 168 3.80 31.09 -28.80
C ASP A 168 5.06 31.87 -29.18
N ILE A 169 5.16 32.11 -30.49
CA ILE A 169 6.10 32.97 -31.22
C ILE A 169 7.42 32.31 -31.65
N SER A 170 7.31 31.57 -32.74
CA SER A 170 8.30 31.61 -33.82
C SER A 170 8.52 33.05 -34.29
N LYS A 171 9.74 33.59 -34.15
CA LYS A 171 10.56 34.10 -35.27
C LYS A 171 11.88 34.73 -34.79
N THR A 172 12.93 34.35 -35.53
CA THR A 172 14.21 35.05 -35.80
C THR A 172 15.34 35.06 -34.76
N SER A 173 16.33 34.21 -35.06
CA SER A 173 17.77 34.50 -35.17
C SER A 173 18.56 34.98 -33.95
N GLY A 174 19.44 34.08 -33.47
CA GLY A 174 20.82 34.44 -33.12
C GLY A 174 21.22 34.23 -31.65
N GLN A 175 22.31 33.47 -31.51
CA GLN A 175 23.25 33.40 -30.38
C GLN A 175 23.07 32.29 -29.32
N LYS A 176 24.22 31.61 -29.16
CA LYS A 176 24.55 30.54 -28.21
C LYS A 176 24.17 30.90 -26.78
N THR A 177 23.47 30.00 -26.11
CA THR A 177 23.82 29.61 -24.74
C THR A 177 23.44 28.15 -24.54
N ILE A 178 24.39 27.33 -24.11
CA ILE A 178 24.20 25.91 -23.80
C ILE A 178 23.44 25.86 -22.47
N SER A 179 22.16 25.49 -22.47
CA SER A 179 21.42 25.07 -21.29
C SER A 179 21.10 23.58 -21.41
N ALA A 180 22.03 22.76 -20.90
CA ALA A 180 21.81 21.34 -20.72
C ALA A 180 20.71 21.15 -19.67
N GLN A 181 19.47 20.97 -20.12
CA GLN A 181 18.38 20.46 -19.31
C GLN A 181 18.70 19.01 -18.98
N LYS A 182 19.02 18.73 -17.71
CA LYS A 182 19.25 17.37 -17.23
C LYS A 182 17.87 16.73 -17.04
N GLU A 183 17.32 16.16 -18.11
CA GLU A 183 16.21 15.22 -18.02
C GLU A 183 16.57 14.16 -16.97
N ILE A 184 15.63 13.85 -16.07
CA ILE A 184 15.78 12.69 -15.19
C ILE A 184 15.74 11.46 -16.11
N GLN A 185 16.91 10.93 -16.46
CA GLN A 185 17.01 9.67 -17.17
C GLN A 185 16.57 8.57 -16.20
N LEU A 186 15.29 8.19 -16.25
CA LEU A 186 14.85 6.97 -15.59
C LEU A 186 15.66 5.79 -16.19
N PRO A 187 16.15 4.86 -15.36
CA PRO A 187 16.64 3.57 -15.82
C PRO A 187 15.70 2.97 -16.87
N GLU A 188 16.27 2.44 -17.96
CA GLU A 188 15.50 1.79 -19.02
C GLU A 188 14.55 0.74 -18.43
N GLY A 189 13.28 0.79 -18.83
CA GLY A 189 12.25 -0.15 -18.38
C GLY A 189 11.57 0.18 -17.04
N MET A 190 11.96 1.24 -16.33
CA MET A 190 11.25 1.66 -15.12
C MET A 190 10.05 2.54 -15.45
N ASP A 191 8.85 2.05 -15.13
CA ASP A 191 7.63 2.82 -15.22
C ASP A 191 7.48 3.82 -14.04
N ARG A 192 6.60 4.81 -14.23
CA ARG A 192 6.31 5.81 -13.19
C ARG A 192 5.70 5.19 -11.94
N ALA A 193 4.90 4.14 -12.09
CA ALA A 193 4.26 3.46 -10.96
C ALA A 193 5.30 2.82 -10.01
N THR A 194 6.33 2.19 -10.55
CA THR A 194 7.44 1.61 -9.79
C THR A 194 8.25 2.69 -9.10
N LEU A 195 8.51 3.80 -9.78
CA LEU A 195 9.20 4.94 -9.18
C LEU A 195 8.40 5.51 -8.00
N ASN A 196 7.10 5.72 -8.18
CA ASN A 196 6.20 6.20 -7.13
C ASN A 196 6.13 5.22 -5.95
N LEU A 197 6.13 3.90 -6.22
CA LEU A 197 6.22 2.88 -5.19
C LEU A 197 7.52 2.99 -4.37
N ILE A 198 8.66 3.22 -5.01
CA ILE A 198 9.95 3.40 -4.32
C ILE A 198 9.91 4.65 -3.43
N TYR A 199 9.40 5.77 -3.97
CA TYR A 199 9.23 7.00 -3.19
C TYR A 199 8.34 6.79 -1.97
N LYS A 200 7.20 6.14 -2.18
CA LYS A 200 6.24 5.82 -1.13
C LYS A 200 6.85 4.91 -0.07
N ALA A 201 7.58 3.88 -0.49
CA ALA A 201 8.29 2.98 0.42
C ALA A 201 9.28 3.73 1.32
N VAL A 202 10.01 4.72 0.79
CA VAL A 202 10.91 5.58 1.57
C VAL A 202 10.11 6.48 2.52
N LYS A 203 9.06 7.17 2.03
CA LYS A 203 8.24 8.09 2.84
C LYS A 203 7.57 7.36 4.01
N ASP A 204 6.98 6.20 3.74
CA ASP A 204 6.18 5.45 4.72
C ASP A 204 7.04 4.69 5.75
N ASN A 205 8.34 4.50 5.48
CA ASN A 205 9.31 3.87 6.40
C ASN A 205 10.35 4.85 6.97
N ALA A 206 10.13 6.16 6.80
CA ALA A 206 11.01 7.19 7.33
C ALA A 206 10.83 7.39 8.84
N ASP A 207 11.93 7.60 9.56
CA ASP A 207 11.92 8.01 10.95
C ASP A 207 11.54 9.50 11.12
N GLU A 208 11.52 9.98 12.37
CA GLU A 208 11.21 11.39 12.70
C GLU A 208 12.17 12.39 12.03
N ASN A 209 13.37 11.95 11.65
CA ASN A 209 14.39 12.75 10.96
C ASN A 209 14.31 12.63 9.43
N GLY A 210 13.32 11.88 8.92
CA GLY A 210 13.08 11.64 7.50
C GLY A 210 13.97 10.56 6.88
N TRP A 211 14.66 9.75 7.67
CA TRP A 211 15.52 8.67 7.19
C TRP A 211 14.81 7.31 7.23
N ALA A 212 14.77 6.62 6.10
CA ALA A 212 14.23 5.27 6.00
C ALA A 212 15.34 4.24 5.88
N ASN A 213 15.21 3.12 6.59
CA ASN A 213 16.16 2.00 6.45
C ASN A 213 15.92 1.26 5.12
N LEU A 214 16.97 1.09 4.30
CA LEU A 214 16.89 0.45 2.99
C LEU A 214 16.29 -0.97 3.05
N SER A 215 16.56 -1.71 4.12
CA SER A 215 16.05 -3.08 4.27
C SER A 215 14.54 -3.08 4.46
N MET A 216 14.02 -2.14 5.27
CA MET A 216 12.58 -1.94 5.47
C MET A 216 11.90 -1.52 4.16
N VAL A 217 12.53 -0.59 3.43
CA VAL A 217 12.07 -0.15 2.11
C VAL A 217 11.99 -1.33 1.13
N GLY A 218 13.02 -2.19 1.10
CA GLY A 218 13.03 -3.39 0.26
C GLY A 218 11.95 -4.40 0.65
N GLN A 219 11.72 -4.61 1.95
CA GLN A 219 10.64 -5.46 2.46
C GLN A 219 9.26 -4.93 2.04
N TYR A 220 9.04 -3.62 2.17
CA TYR A 220 7.80 -2.96 1.75
C TYR A 220 7.55 -3.14 0.25
N ILE A 221 8.55 -2.84 -0.60
CA ILE A 221 8.43 -2.99 -2.05
C ILE A 221 8.10 -4.44 -2.41
N SER A 222 8.77 -5.41 -1.79
CA SER A 222 8.55 -6.83 -2.06
C SER A 222 7.17 -7.30 -1.61
N ALA A 223 6.60 -6.70 -0.56
CA ALA A 223 5.26 -7.01 -0.08
C ALA A 223 4.16 -6.42 -0.98
N VAL A 224 4.36 -5.21 -1.52
CA VAL A 224 3.39 -4.54 -2.41
C VAL A 224 3.51 -5.02 -3.86
N LYS A 225 4.73 -5.19 -4.35
CA LYS A 225 5.07 -5.57 -5.74
C LYS A 225 6.02 -6.77 -5.75
N PRO A 226 5.52 -8.01 -5.59
CA PRO A 226 6.35 -9.21 -5.49
C PRO A 226 7.19 -9.54 -6.74
N ASP A 227 6.79 -9.03 -7.91
CA ASP A 227 7.53 -9.17 -9.18
C ASP A 227 8.68 -8.15 -9.33
N PHE A 228 8.88 -7.27 -8.35
CA PHE A 228 9.96 -6.29 -8.38
C PHE A 228 11.33 -6.95 -8.21
N ASP A 229 12.24 -6.65 -9.14
CA ASP A 229 13.65 -7.05 -9.05
C ASP A 229 14.55 -5.93 -9.57
N SER A 230 15.56 -5.52 -8.79
CA SER A 230 16.50 -4.47 -9.20
C SER A 230 17.27 -4.83 -10.48
N ARG A 231 17.41 -6.12 -10.79
CA ARG A 231 18.11 -6.62 -11.99
C ARG A 231 17.35 -6.29 -13.27
N ASN A 232 16.02 -6.18 -13.21
CA ASN A 232 15.19 -5.73 -14.33
C ASN A 232 15.54 -4.29 -14.75
N TYR A 233 16.17 -3.52 -13.86
CA TYR A 233 16.63 -2.14 -14.07
C TYR A 233 18.16 -2.05 -14.13
N GLY A 234 18.84 -3.15 -14.45
CA GLY A 234 20.29 -3.19 -14.66
C GLY A 234 21.12 -3.09 -13.39
N ARG A 235 20.60 -3.46 -12.21
CA ARG A 235 21.31 -3.39 -10.93
C ARG A 235 21.20 -4.68 -10.12
N ALA A 236 22.35 -5.18 -9.64
CA ALA A 236 22.39 -6.42 -8.85
C ALA A 236 21.77 -6.31 -7.44
N LYS A 237 21.67 -5.09 -6.89
CA LYS A 237 21.13 -4.83 -5.56
C LYS A 237 20.27 -3.58 -5.58
N LEU A 238 19.25 -3.53 -4.72
CA LEU A 238 18.39 -2.35 -4.51
C LEU A 238 19.21 -1.10 -4.18
N SER A 239 20.27 -1.22 -3.36
CA SER A 239 21.18 -0.10 -3.05
C SER A 239 21.83 0.51 -4.30
N GLY A 240 22.15 -0.30 -5.31
CA GLY A 240 22.71 0.17 -6.58
C GLY A 240 21.67 0.88 -7.46
N LEU A 241 20.43 0.40 -7.43
CA LEU A 241 19.30 1.05 -8.10
C LEU A 241 19.03 2.43 -7.49
N ILE A 242 18.86 2.51 -6.17
CA ILE A 242 18.57 3.76 -5.47
C ILE A 242 19.65 4.83 -5.73
N LYS A 243 20.93 4.44 -5.71
CA LYS A 243 22.03 5.36 -6.04
C LYS A 243 21.99 5.86 -7.49
N THR A 244 21.47 5.07 -8.42
CA THR A 244 21.36 5.46 -9.83
C THR A 244 20.25 6.48 -10.05
N LEU A 245 19.15 6.35 -9.29
CA LEU A 245 18.03 7.28 -9.39
C LEU A 245 18.46 8.71 -9.08
N ASN A 246 19.43 8.92 -8.18
CA ASN A 246 19.85 10.25 -7.72
C ASN A 246 18.69 11.10 -7.17
N LEU A 247 17.68 10.44 -6.61
CA LEU A 247 16.48 11.07 -6.02
C LEU A 247 16.53 11.10 -4.48
N PHE A 248 17.45 10.34 -3.90
CA PHE A 248 17.57 10.13 -2.46
C PHE A 248 18.98 10.44 -1.98
N GLU A 249 19.07 11.14 -0.85
CA GLU A 249 20.26 11.18 -0.03
C GLU A 249 20.47 9.80 0.59
N THR A 250 21.72 9.33 0.60
CA THR A 250 22.06 8.03 1.20
C THR A 250 23.12 8.22 2.27
N LYS A 251 22.91 7.62 3.45
CA LYS A 251 23.94 7.49 4.48
C LYS A 251 24.14 6.03 4.86
N ILE A 252 25.31 5.70 5.39
CA ILE A 252 25.62 4.37 5.92
C ILE A 252 25.95 4.53 7.40
N GLU A 253 25.19 3.85 8.26
CA GLU A 253 25.40 3.81 9.70
C GLU A 253 25.34 2.34 10.16
N MET A 254 26.31 1.90 10.95
CA MET A 254 26.36 0.51 11.47
C MET A 254 26.16 -0.57 10.39
N SER A 255 26.79 -0.39 9.22
CA SER A 255 26.65 -1.27 8.04
C SER A 255 25.26 -1.34 7.40
N GLN A 256 24.33 -0.47 7.81
CA GLN A 256 23.00 -0.33 7.21
C GLN A 256 22.94 0.94 6.37
N MET A 257 22.25 0.88 5.23
CA MET A 257 22.02 2.04 4.38
C MET A 257 20.67 2.68 4.73
N PHE A 258 20.67 3.99 4.84
CA PHE A 258 19.48 4.81 5.06
C PHE A 258 19.27 5.76 3.90
N LEU A 259 18.01 6.03 3.58
CA LEU A 259 17.55 6.83 2.46
C LEU A 259 16.71 8.02 2.95
N ARG A 260 16.87 9.18 2.33
CA ARG A 260 16.00 10.35 2.56
C ARG A 260 15.75 11.08 1.25
N LYS A 261 14.56 11.64 1.02
CA LYS A 261 14.29 12.45 -0.19
C LYS A 261 15.27 13.63 -0.25
N ILE A 262 15.92 13.86 -1.40
CA ILE A 262 16.73 15.06 -1.60
C ILE A 262 15.78 16.27 -1.57
N LYS A 263 15.99 17.19 -0.65
CA LYS A 263 15.29 18.49 -0.69
C LYS A 263 15.87 19.26 -1.88
N LYS A 264 15.07 19.56 -2.91
CA LYS A 264 15.46 20.58 -3.91
C LYS A 264 15.72 21.87 -3.12
N GLN A 265 16.95 22.36 -3.13
CA GLN A 265 17.21 23.74 -2.68
C GLN A 265 16.45 24.65 -3.64
N SER A 266 15.44 25.36 -3.13
CA SER A 266 14.88 26.52 -3.81
C SER A 266 16.02 27.52 -3.95
N ALA A 267 16.52 27.68 -5.18
CA ALA A 267 17.41 28.76 -5.55
C ALA A 267 16.57 30.00 -5.90
#